data_AF-A0A833L803-F1
#
_entry.id   AF-A0A833L803-F1
#
_cell.length_a   1.000
_cell.length_b   1.000
_cell.length_c   1.000
_cell.angle_alpha   90.00
_cell.angle_beta   90.00
_cell.angle_gamma   90.00
#
_symmetry.space_group_name_H-M   'P 1'
#
loop_
_entity.id
_entity.type
_entity.pdbx_description
1 polymer ?
#
loop_
_entity_poly.entity_id
_entity_poly.type
_entity_poly.pdbx_seq_one_letter_code
_entity_poly.pdbx_strand_id
1 'polypeptide(L)'
;MDTVKEYVELIAALMLPIGFIGFMWHRIATKKAIGVRAVQFIAVVFLLPIILILGMEKLLDGQTLAALIGGLIGYLLSGLSNFDRQPPDGSN
;
A
#
# COMPACT_ATOMS: atom_id res chain seq x y z
N MET A 1 -7.91 -19.71 20.50
CA MET A 1 -6.83 -19.29 19.57
C MET A 1 -7.17 -19.91 18.25
N ASP A 2 -7.67 -19.12 17.31
CA ASP A 2 -7.98 -19.63 15.98
C ASP A 2 -6.66 -19.70 15.21
N THR A 3 -6.18 -20.92 14.97
CA THR A 3 -4.90 -21.16 14.29
C THR A 3 -4.82 -20.41 12.95
N VAL A 4 -5.96 -20.25 12.27
CA VAL A 4 -6.09 -19.49 11.02
C VAL A 4 -5.75 -18.01 11.20
N LYS A 5 -6.20 -17.38 12.29
CA LYS A 5 -5.94 -15.97 12.60
C LYS A 5 -4.44 -15.73 12.76
N GLU A 6 -3.80 -16.62 13.51
CA GLU A 6 -2.37 -16.59 13.82
C GLU A 6 -1.51 -16.74 12.57
N TYR A 7 -1.89 -17.64 11.64
CA TYR A 7 -1.22 -17.75 10.35
C TYR A 7 -1.36 -16.49 9.49
N VAL A 8 -2.55 -15.88 9.43
CA VAL A 8 -2.79 -14.67 8.65
C VAL A 8 -1.99 -13.49 9.21
N GLU A 9 -1.98 -13.32 10.54
CA GLU A 9 -1.19 -12.28 11.22
C GLU A 9 0.31 -12.48 10.97
N LEU A 10 0.80 -13.72 11.05
CA LEU A 10 2.21 -14.04 10.77
C LEU A 10 2.59 -13.69 9.33
N ILE A 11 1.76 -14.05 8.35
CA ILE A 11 2.01 -13.74 6.94
C ILE A 11 1.98 -12.22 6.72
N ALA A 12 0.99 -11.53 7.27
CA ALA A 12 0.87 -10.07 7.17
C ALA A 12 2.06 -9.36 7.83
N ALA A 13 2.50 -9.84 8.99
CA ALA A 13 3.65 -9.30 9.71
C ALA A 13 4.95 -9.53 8.95
N LEU A 14 5.14 -10.70 8.31
CA LEU A 14 6.30 -10.99 7.46
C LEU A 14 6.31 -10.16 6.17
N MET A 15 5.14 -9.79 5.64
CA MET A 15 5.04 -8.95 4.45
C MET A 15 5.67 -7.57 4.64
N LEU A 16 5.66 -7.03 5.87
CA LEU A 16 6.26 -5.73 6.20
C LEU A 16 7.78 -5.69 5.98
N PRO A 17 8.61 -6.52 6.65
CA PRO A 17 10.05 -6.52 6.44
C PRO A 17 10.43 -6.98 5.02
N ILE A 18 9.72 -7.97 4.46
CA ILE A 18 9.99 -8.46 3.09
C ILE A 18 9.73 -7.34 2.07
N GLY A 19 8.59 -6.66 2.20
CA GLY A 19 8.24 -5.54 1.33
C GLY A 19 9.16 -4.35 1.49
N PHE A 20 9.61 -4.04 2.70
CA PHE A 20 10.60 -3.00 2.96
C PHE A 20 11.96 -3.31 2.31
N ILE A 21 12.48 -4.51 2.53
CA ILE A 21 13.76 -4.95 1.96
C ILE A 21 13.67 -4.97 0.44
N GLY A 22 12.60 -5.54 -0.12
CA GLY A 22 12.37 -5.55 -1.56
C GLY A 22 12.29 -4.14 -2.16
N PHE A 23 11.60 -3.22 -1.49
CA PHE A 23 11.54 -1.82 -1.91
C PHE A 23 12.91 -1.13 -1.85
N MET A 24 13.66 -1.32 -0.75
CA MET A 24 14.99 -0.74 -0.57
C MET A 24 15.97 -1.26 -1.62
N TRP A 25 15.97 -2.57 -1.88
CA TRP A 25 16.83 -3.16 -2.90
C TRP A 25 16.49 -2.60 -4.28
N HIS A 26 15.20 -2.60 -4.65
CA HIS A 26 14.76 -2.00 -5.92
C HIS A 26 15.20 -0.54 -6.01
N ARG A 27 15.04 0.26 -4.95
CA ARG A 27 15.43 1.67 -4.91
C ARG A 27 16.93 1.88 -5.13
N ILE A 28 17.78 1.05 -4.52
CA ILE A 28 19.24 1.11 -4.67
C ILE A 28 19.64 0.70 -6.09
N ALA A 29 19.03 -0.37 -6.62
CA ALA A 29 19.33 -0.89 -7.95
C ALA A 29 18.93 0.07 -9.06
N THR A 30 17.73 0.68 -8.99
CA THR A 30 17.26 1.55 -10.07
C THR A 30 17.76 2.99 -9.96
N LYS A 31 18.22 3.44 -8.78
CA LYS A 31 18.62 4.84 -8.45
C LYS A 31 17.58 5.94 -8.78
N LYS A 32 16.40 5.60 -9.29
CA LYS A 32 15.31 6.52 -9.67
C LYS A 32 14.78 7.34 -8.48
N ALA A 33 14.42 8.59 -8.73
CA ALA A 33 13.77 9.44 -7.74
C ALA A 33 12.45 8.82 -7.22
N ILE A 34 12.05 9.19 -6.00
CA ILE A 34 10.80 8.72 -5.39
C ILE A 34 9.62 9.40 -6.11
N GLY A 35 9.02 8.67 -7.04
CA GLY A 35 7.79 9.09 -7.72
C GLY A 35 6.54 8.66 -6.97
N VAL A 36 5.39 9.21 -7.36
CA VAL A 36 4.07 8.91 -6.78
C VAL A 36 3.81 7.40 -6.70
N ARG A 37 4.16 6.63 -7.75
CA ARG A 37 3.96 5.17 -7.78
C ARG A 37 4.78 4.43 -6.72
N ALA A 38 5.96 4.93 -6.36
CA ALA A 38 6.78 4.34 -5.30
C ALA A 38 6.13 4.56 -3.93
N VAL A 39 5.59 5.75 -3.68
CA VAL A 39 4.88 6.05 -2.42
C VAL A 39 3.57 5.26 -2.34
N GLN A 40 2.83 5.14 -3.45
CA GLN A 40 1.64 4.27 -3.53
C GLN A 40 1.96 2.82 -3.21
N PHE A 41 3.05 2.29 -3.75
CA PHE A 41 3.50 0.94 -3.45
C PHE A 41 3.82 0.75 -1.96
N ILE A 42 4.62 1.64 -1.37
CA ILE A 42 4.94 1.59 0.06
C ILE A 42 3.66 1.66 0.90
N ALA A 43 2.72 2.55 0.54
CA ALA A 43 1.46 2.69 1.25
C ALA A 43 0.68 1.37 1.27
N VAL A 44 0.59 0.63 0.16
CA VAL A 44 -0.08 -0.69 0.14
C VAL A 44 0.69 -1.71 0.96
N VAL A 45 2.00 -1.82 0.73
CA VAL A 45 2.86 -2.82 1.37
C VAL A 45 2.89 -2.68 2.89
N PHE A 46 2.75 -1.46 3.41
CA PHE A 46 2.73 -1.19 4.84
C PHE A 46 1.33 -1.08 5.42
N LEU A 47 0.49 -0.20 4.88
CA LEU A 47 -0.79 0.10 5.52
C LEU A 47 -1.76 -1.07 5.42
N LEU A 48 -1.80 -1.79 4.30
CA LEU A 48 -2.78 -2.87 4.12
C LEU A 48 -2.58 -4.01 5.14
N PRO A 49 -1.37 -4.59 5.33
CA PRO A 49 -1.16 -5.59 6.37
C PRO A 49 -1.32 -5.03 7.80
N ILE A 50 -0.94 -3.77 8.06
CA ILE A 50 -1.15 -3.16 9.38
C ILE A 50 -2.64 -3.04 9.69
N ILE A 51 -3.43 -2.50 8.76
CA ILE A 51 -4.89 -2.36 8.91
C ILE A 51 -5.54 -3.74 9.10
N LEU A 52 -5.07 -4.76 8.37
CA LEU A 52 -5.56 -6.13 8.51
C LEU A 52 -5.32 -6.68 9.92
N ILE A 53 -4.07 -6.60 10.42
CA ILE A 53 -3.71 -7.09 11.76
C ILE A 53 -4.53 -6.35 12.83
N LEU A 54 -4.55 -5.01 12.78
CA LEU A 54 -5.26 -4.21 13.77
C LEU A 54 -6.79 -4.42 13.73
N GLY A 55 -7.36 -4.64 12.55
CA GLY A 55 -8.77 -5.00 12.39
C GLY A 55 -9.09 -6.38 12.95
N MET A 56 -8.20 -7.36 12.75
CA MET A 56 -8.34 -8.71 13.29
C MET A 56 -8.18 -8.75 14.82
N GLU A 57 -7.33 -7.90 15.39
CA GLU A 57 -7.20 -7.73 16.85
C GLU A 57 -8.34 -6.93 17.48
N LYS A 58 -9.31 -6.44 16.68
CA LYS A 58 -10.41 -5.58 17.14
C LYS A 58 -9.93 -4.30 17.84
N LEU A 59 -8.72 -3.84 17.51
CA LEU A 59 -8.17 -2.56 17.97
C LEU A 59 -8.73 -1.38 17.16
N LEU A 60 -9.27 -1.65 15.98
CA LEU A 60 -9.97 -0.69 15.14
C LEU A 60 -11.48 -0.90 15.25
N ASP A 61 -12.20 0.18 15.56
CA ASP A 61 -13.65 0.21 15.38
C ASP A 61 -14.00 0.14 13.88
N GLY A 62 -15.19 -0.37 13.56
CA GLY A 62 -15.67 -0.55 12.19
C GLY A 62 -15.67 0.76 11.38
N GLN A 63 -15.96 1.89 12.04
CA GLN A 63 -15.90 3.21 11.39
C GLN A 63 -14.47 3.58 10.99
N THR A 64 -13.51 3.39 11.89
CA THR A 64 -12.09 3.66 11.64
C THR A 64 -11.54 2.74 10.56
N LEU A 65 -11.89 1.45 10.61
CA LEU A 65 -11.49 0.49 9.58
C LEU A 65 -11.99 0.91 8.19
N ALA A 66 -13.28 1.27 8.08
CA ALA A 66 -13.86 1.73 6.83
C ALA A 66 -13.18 3.02 6.31
N ALA A 67 -12.90 3.97 7.21
CA ALA A 67 -12.22 5.22 6.85
C ALA A 67 -10.78 4.96 6.35
N LEU A 68 -10.02 4.07 7.00
CA LEU A 68 -8.66 3.72 6.61
C LEU A 68 -8.63 3.02 5.24
N ILE A 69 -9.54 2.06 5.02
CA ILE A 69 -9.66 1.37 3.72
C ILE A 69 -10.09 2.34 2.62
N GLY A 70 -11.10 3.18 2.88
CA GLY A 70 -11.56 4.19 1.93
C GLY A 70 -10.47 5.21 1.58
N GLY A 71 -9.73 5.69 2.58
CA GLY A 71 -8.60 6.59 2.39
C GLY A 71 -7.47 5.95 1.58
N LEU A 72 -7.13 4.69 1.85
CA LEU A 72 -6.13 3.95 1.08
C LEU A 72 -6.56 3.80 -0.37
N ILE A 73 -7.78 3.34 -0.64
CA ILE A 73 -8.32 3.21 -2.00
C ILE A 73 -8.32 4.56 -2.72
N GLY A 74 -8.82 5.62 -2.08
CA GLY A 74 -8.84 6.96 -2.63
C GLY A 74 -7.45 7.47 -2.99
N TYR A 75 -6.46 7.24 -2.14
CA TYR A 75 -5.07 7.59 -2.41
C TYR A 75 -4.49 6.81 -3.60
N LEU A 76 -4.76 5.51 -3.71
CA LEU A 76 -4.31 4.70 -4.85
C LEU A 76 -4.94 5.16 -6.16
N LEU A 77 -6.25 5.45 -6.15
CA LEU A 77 -6.99 5.90 -7.32
C LEU A 77 -6.65 7.35 -7.73
N SER A 78 -6.24 8.20 -6.79
CA SER A 78 -5.90 9.61 -7.08
C SER A 78 -4.87 9.77 -8.20
N GLY A 79 -3.93 8.82 -8.30
CA GLY A 79 -2.88 8.80 -9.31
C GLY A 79 -3.37 8.47 -10.73
N LEU A 80 -4.52 7.78 -10.89
CA LEU A 80 -5.03 7.37 -12.21
C LEU A 80 -5.43 8.58 -13.07
N SER A 81 -5.98 9.63 -12.46
CA SER A 81 -6.44 10.84 -13.16
C SER A 81 -5.36 11.59 -13.95
N ASN A 82 -4.08 11.36 -13.62
CA ASN A 82 -2.94 12.00 -14.29
C ASN A 82 -2.38 11.16 -15.44
N PHE A 83 -2.84 9.91 -15.64
CA PHE A 83 -2.38 9.07 -16.75
C PHE A 83 -3.07 9.40 -18.08
N ASP A 84 -4.31 9.89 -18.06
CA ASP A 84 -5.08 10.18 -19.28
C ASP A 84 -4.83 11.59 -19.85
N ARG A 85 -4.03 12.43 -19.17
CA ARG A 85 -3.68 13.79 -19.62
C ARG A 85 -2.40 13.82 -20.46
N GLN A 86 -2.29 12.93 -21.45
CA GLN A 86 -1.32 13.11 -22.51
C GLN A 86 -2.05 13.76 -23.69
N PRO A 87 -1.86 15.06 -23.96
CA PRO A 87 -2.34 15.65 -25.20
C PRO A 87 -1.77 14.85 -26.37
N PRO A 88 -2.55 14.54 -27.41
CA PRO A 88 -2.01 13.91 -28.60
C PRO A 88 -0.87 14.79 -29.12
N ASP A 89 0.31 14.18 -29.20
CA ASP A 89 1.49 14.74 -29.85
C ASP A 89 1.12 15.18 -31.27
N GLY A 90 1.09 16.50 -31.50
CA GLY A 90 0.59 17.06 -32.75
C GLY A 90 0.29 18.57 -32.79
N SER A 91 0.85 19.39 -31.90
CA SER A 91 0.81 20.85 -32.08
C SER A 91 2.22 21.43 -32.12
N ASN A 92 2.61 21.85 -33.32
CA ASN A 92 3.85 22.53 -33.71
C ASN A 92 4.34 23.59 -32.73
#